data_AF-A0A7C2MXJ6-F1
#
_entry.id   AF-A0A7C2MXJ6-F1
#
_cell.length_a   1.000
_cell.length_b   1.000
_cell.length_c   1.000
_cell.angle_alpha   90.00
_cell.angle_beta   90.00
_cell.angle_gamma   90.00
#
_symmetry.space_group_name_H-M   'P 1'
#
loop_
_entity.id
_entity.type
_entity.pdbx_description
1 polymer ?
#
loop_
_entity_poly.entity_id
_entity_poly.type
_entity_poly.pdbx_seq_one_letter_code
_entity_poly.pdbx_strand_id
1 'polypeptide(L)'
;MQRRTALRLLSCAPFGLGALGCASQARIDTQSFLLYGMLIQLSLPSSAPVPIESALNTVERLFKQEYAIIHPWQDSPLTRLNTQLPKG
;
A
#
# COMPACT_ATOMS: atom_id res chain seq x y z
N MET A 1 55.85 35.71 33.29
CA MET A 1 54.66 36.06 34.11
C MET A 1 53.61 36.69 33.21
N GLN A 2 52.38 36.16 33.26
CA GLN A 2 51.08 36.85 33.12
C GLN A 2 50.82 37.71 31.86
N ARG A 3 49.73 37.58 31.09
CA ARG A 3 48.34 37.13 31.32
C ARG A 3 47.79 36.66 29.95
N ARG A 4 47.27 35.45 29.82
CA ARG A 4 45.85 35.08 30.01
C ARG A 4 44.93 35.78 28.99
N THR A 5 44.48 35.03 27.99
CA THR A 5 43.07 34.57 27.79
C THR A 5 42.11 35.75 27.55
N ALA A 6 41.26 35.80 26.54
CA ALA A 6 40.45 34.78 25.91
C ALA A 6 39.87 35.38 24.61
N LEU A 7 38.87 34.72 24.00
CA LEU A 7 38.14 35.09 22.77
C LEU A 7 38.79 34.62 21.46
N ARG A 8 39.01 33.32 21.34
CA ARG A 8 39.12 32.65 20.04
C ARG A 8 38.19 31.44 19.88
N LEU A 9 37.17 31.34 20.72
CA LEU A 9 36.28 30.17 20.78
C LEU A 9 34.81 30.60 20.89
N LEU A 10 34.26 31.22 19.84
CA LEU A 10 32.80 31.39 19.70
C LEU A 10 32.29 31.19 18.26
N SER A 11 33.06 30.53 17.39
CA SER A 11 32.66 30.31 15.98
C SER A 11 32.25 28.87 15.67
N CYS A 12 31.90 28.08 16.68
CA CYS A 12 31.30 26.76 16.50
C CYS A 12 30.09 26.61 17.42
N ALA A 13 29.08 27.47 17.23
CA ALA A 13 27.72 27.08 17.61
C ALA A 13 27.26 26.07 16.56
N PRO A 14 27.07 24.78 16.91
CA PRO A 14 26.59 23.83 15.95
C PRO A 14 25.15 24.22 15.63
N PHE A 15 24.84 24.25 14.33
CA PHE A 15 23.49 24.12 13.81
C PHE A 15 22.92 22.77 14.30
N GLY A 16 22.50 22.72 15.57
CA GLY A 16 22.12 21.51 16.30
C GLY A 16 20.64 21.43 16.62
N LEU A 17 19.79 22.16 15.90
CA LEU A 17 18.33 22.11 16.07
C LEU A 17 17.57 21.88 14.74
N GLY A 18 18.26 21.48 13.68
CA GLY A 18 17.65 21.12 12.39
C GLY A 18 17.22 19.65 12.25
N ALA A 19 17.53 18.79 13.22
CA ALA A 19 17.39 17.34 13.08
C ALA A 19 16.11 16.74 13.67
N LEU A 20 15.11 17.56 14.06
CA LEU A 20 13.80 17.07 14.50
C LEU A 20 12.75 17.07 13.37
N GLY A 21 13.17 17.34 12.12
CA GLY A 21 12.27 17.58 10.99
C GLY A 21 12.27 16.54 9.87
N CYS A 22 12.90 15.38 10.04
CA CYS A 22 12.74 14.26 9.10
C CYS A 22 11.93 13.15 9.78
N ALA A 23 10.63 13.39 9.96
CA ALA A 23 9.71 12.29 10.11
C ALA A 23 9.85 11.46 8.81
N SER A 24 10.56 10.34 8.89
CA SER A 24 10.71 9.41 7.79
C SER A 24 9.32 8.94 7.40
N GLN A 25 8.72 9.59 6.41
CA GLN A 25 7.42 9.19 5.92
C GLN A 25 7.52 7.76 5.43
N ALA A 26 6.74 6.87 6.02
CA ALA A 26 6.75 5.46 5.66
C ALA A 26 6.44 5.36 4.17
N ARG A 27 7.36 4.76 3.41
CA ARG A 27 7.16 4.53 1.98
C ARG A 27 5.96 3.61 1.81
N ILE A 28 5.08 3.94 0.88
CA ILE A 28 3.91 3.15 0.51
C ILE A 28 4.15 2.59 -0.88
N ASP A 29 3.98 1.28 -1.02
CA ASP A 29 3.92 0.62 -2.31
C ASP A 29 2.45 0.49 -2.73
N THR A 30 2.15 0.89 -3.96
CA THR A 30 0.81 0.85 -4.52
C THR A 30 0.82 0.05 -5.80
N GLN A 31 -0.11 -0.90 -5.94
CA GLN A 31 -0.35 -1.63 -7.17
C GLN A 31 -1.83 -1.62 -7.52
N SER A 32 -2.12 -1.49 -8.81
CA SER A 32 -3.50 -1.46 -9.33
C SER A 32 -3.80 -2.74 -10.09
N PHE A 33 -5.03 -3.24 -9.96
CA PHE A 33 -5.51 -4.44 -10.66
C PHE A 33 -6.99 -4.29 -11.02
N LEU A 34 -7.46 -5.07 -12.00
CA LEU A 34 -8.87 -5.07 -12.41
C LEU A 34 -9.65 -6.16 -11.67
N LEU A 35 -10.80 -5.80 -11.12
CA LEU A 35 -11.75 -6.70 -10.50
C LEU A 35 -13.18 -6.31 -10.89
N TYR A 36 -13.97 -7.25 -11.43
CA TYR A 36 -15.35 -7.01 -11.88
C TYR A 36 -15.49 -5.81 -12.84
N GLY A 37 -14.48 -5.59 -13.69
CA GLY A 37 -14.43 -4.43 -14.60
C GLY A 37 -14.10 -3.09 -13.91
N MET A 38 -13.82 -3.10 -12.61
CA MET A 38 -13.40 -1.93 -11.84
C MET A 38 -11.89 -1.96 -11.58
N LEU A 39 -11.25 -0.79 -11.64
CA LEU A 39 -9.86 -0.65 -11.23
C LEU A 39 -9.79 -0.52 -9.70
N ILE A 40 -9.08 -1.43 -9.05
CA ILE A 40 -8.84 -1.43 -7.61
C ILE A 40 -7.36 -1.17 -7.35
N GLN A 41 -7.07 -0.44 -6.27
CA GLN A 41 -5.70 -0.17 -5.83
C GLN A 41 -5.46 -0.81 -4.46
N LEU A 42 -4.38 -1.56 -4.36
CA LEU A 42 -3.85 -2.05 -3.11
C LEU A 42 -2.64 -1.18 -2.73
N SER A 43 -2.67 -0.63 -1.52
CA SER A 43 -1.59 0.20 -0.98
C SER A 43 -1.13 -0.39 0.35
N LEU A 44 0.16 -0.69 0.46
CA LEU A 44 0.77 -1.27 1.66
C LEU A 44 2.04 -0.49 2.02
N PRO A 45 2.39 -0.35 3.31
CA PRO A 45 3.71 0.14 3.67
C PRO A 45 4.80 -0.76 3.08
N SER A 46 5.90 -0.17 2.59
CA SER A 46 7.06 -0.95 2.10
C SER A 46 7.72 -1.78 3.19
N SER A 47 7.44 -1.47 4.46
CA SER A 47 7.87 -2.26 5.62
C SER A 47 6.88 -3.37 6.00
N ALA A 48 5.82 -3.61 5.21
CA ALA A 48 4.85 -4.64 5.49
C ALA A 48 5.53 -6.03 5.52
N PRO A 49 5.09 -6.94 6.41
CA PRO A 49 5.69 -8.27 6.53
C PRO A 49 5.46 -9.14 5.29
N VAL A 50 4.48 -8.79 4.45
CA VAL A 50 4.13 -9.50 3.22
C VAL A 50 4.35 -8.55 2.05
N PRO A 51 5.10 -8.97 1.01
CA PRO A 51 5.25 -8.19 -0.22
C PRO A 51 3.90 -7.94 -0.88
N ILE A 52 3.75 -6.76 -1.50
CA ILE A 52 2.50 -6.37 -2.16
C ILE A 52 2.10 -7.34 -3.27
N GLU A 53 3.05 -7.96 -3.96
CA GLU A 53 2.82 -8.98 -4.98
C GLU A 53 2.18 -10.24 -4.39
N SER A 54 2.60 -10.66 -3.19
CA SER A 54 2.02 -11.81 -2.49
C SER A 54 0.61 -11.49 -1.98
N ALA A 55 0.38 -10.25 -1.55
CA ALA A 55 -0.95 -9.79 -1.18
C ALA A 55 -1.88 -9.78 -2.40
N LEU A 56 -1.41 -9.30 -3.55
CA LEU A 56 -2.16 -9.33 -4.81
C LEU A 56 -2.49 -10.75 -5.27
N ASN A 57 -1.53 -11.68 -5.23
CA ASN A 57 -1.80 -13.08 -5.58
C ASN A 57 -2.86 -13.70 -4.67
N THR A 58 -2.87 -13.33 -3.39
CA THR A 58 -3.89 -13.77 -2.43
C THR A 58 -5.25 -13.20 -2.78
N VAL A 59 -5.32 -11.90 -3.06
CA VAL A 59 -6.51 -11.20 -3.51
C VAL A 59 -7.07 -11.84 -4.79
N GLU A 60 -6.23 -12.05 -5.80
CA GLU A 60 -6.62 -12.66 -7.07
C GLU A 60 -7.17 -14.08 -6.87
N ARG A 61 -6.52 -14.91 -6.04
CA ARG A 61 -6.98 -16.26 -5.74
C ARG A 61 -8.34 -16.28 -5.07
N LEU A 62 -8.55 -15.43 -4.05
CA LEU A 62 -9.83 -15.33 -3.34
C LEU A 62 -10.93 -14.87 -4.29
N PHE A 63 -10.66 -13.83 -5.07
CA PHE A 63 -11.65 -13.30 -6.00
C PHE A 63 -11.96 -14.25 -7.16
N LYS A 64 -10.99 -15.00 -7.69
CA LYS A 64 -11.25 -16.02 -8.71
C LYS A 64 -12.25 -17.08 -8.22
N GLN A 65 -12.16 -17.46 -6.95
CA GLN A 65 -13.08 -18.44 -6.34
C GLN A 65 -14.49 -17.86 -6.21
N GLU A 66 -14.62 -16.65 -5.66
CA GLU A 66 -15.91 -15.95 -5.54
C GLU A 66 -16.54 -15.70 -6.91
N TYR A 67 -15.74 -15.19 -7.86
CA TYR A 67 -16.24 -14.80 -9.16
C TYR A 67 -16.75 -15.99 -9.96
N ALA A 68 -16.16 -17.17 -9.81
CA ALA A 68 -16.65 -18.39 -10.45
C ALA A 68 -18.10 -18.73 -10.04
N ILE A 69 -18.57 -18.28 -8.88
CA ILE A 69 -19.93 -18.51 -8.39
C ILE A 69 -20.92 -17.51 -9.02
N ILE A 70 -20.51 -16.24 -9.08
CA ILE A 70 -21.38 -15.11 -9.44
C ILE A 70 -21.13 -14.56 -10.85
N HIS A 71 -20.34 -15.26 -11.67
CA HIS A 71 -19.97 -14.79 -13.00
C HIS A 71 -21.23 -14.56 -13.85
N PRO A 72 -21.50 -13.35 -14.38
CA PRO A 72 -22.82 -13.06 -14.96
C PRO A 72 -23.00 -13.49 -16.42
N TRP A 73 -21.90 -13.70 -17.17
CA TRP A 73 -21.95 -14.11 -18.59
C TRP A 73 -21.19 -15.40 -18.95
N GLN A 74 -20.51 -16.03 -17.99
CA GLN A 74 -19.89 -17.35 -18.17
C GLN A 74 -20.71 -18.37 -17.41
N ASP A 75 -20.56 -19.66 -17.72
CA ASP A 75 -21.24 -20.70 -16.95
C ASP A 75 -20.84 -20.62 -15.47
N SER A 76 -21.84 -20.33 -14.64
CA SER A 76 -21.72 -20.18 -13.20
C SER A 76 -23.00 -20.66 -12.51
N PRO A 77 -22.95 -20.94 -11.20
CA PRO A 77 -24.15 -21.12 -10.39
C PRO A 77 -25.21 -20.03 -10.63
N LEU A 78 -24.81 -18.76 -10.74
CA LEU A 78 -25.71 -17.64 -11.02
C LEU A 78 -26.38 -17.77 -12.40
N THR A 79 -25.62 -18.05 -13.47
CA THR A 79 -26.23 -18.18 -14.80
C THR A 79 -27.18 -19.36 -14.88
N ARG A 80 -26.85 -20.49 -14.22
CA ARG A 80 -27.74 -21.65 -14.14
C ARG A 80 -29.03 -21.33 -13.40
N LEU A 81 -28.96 -20.62 -12.27
CA LEU A 81 -30.15 -20.13 -11.57
C LEU A 81 -31.00 -19.25 -12.51
N ASN A 82 -30.38 -18.26 -13.16
CA ASN A 82 -31.08 -17.34 -14.06
C ASN A 82 -31.79 -18.06 -15.22
N THR A 83 -31.22 -19.16 -15.74
CA THR A 83 -31.88 -19.95 -16.80
C THR A 83 -33.11 -20.72 -16.34
N GLN A 84 -33.25 -20.99 -15.04
CA GLN A 84 -34.39 -21.71 -14.46
C GLN A 84 -35.52 -20.78 -14.03
N LEU A 85 -35.25 -19.48 -13.89
CA LEU A 85 -36.27 -18.51 -13.49
C LEU A 85 -37.25 -18.25 -14.64
N PRO A 86 -38.55 -18.07 -14.35
CA PRO A 86 -39.53 -17.67 -15.35
C PRO A 86 -39.07 -16.38 -16.03
N LYS A 87 -39.09 -16.37 -17.36
CA LYS A 87 -38.93 -15.12 -18.12
C LYS A 87 -40.27 -14.40 -18.06
N GLY A 88 -40.26 -13.20 -17.49
CA GLY A 88 -41.42 -12.29 -17.50
C GLY A 88 -41.80 -11.87 -18.92
#